data_AF-A0A9X0W558-F1
#
_entry.id   AF-A0A9X0W558-F1
#
_cell.length_a   1.000
_cell.length_b   1.000
_cell.length_c   1.000
_cell.angle_alpha   90.00
_cell.angle_beta   90.00
_cell.angle_gamma   90.00
#
_symmetry.space_group_name_H-M   'P 1'
#
loop_
_entity.id
_entity.type
_entity.pdbx_description
1 polymer ?
#
loop_
_entity_poly.entity_id
_entity_poly.type
_entity_poly.pdbx_seq_one_letter_code
_entity_poly.pdbx_strand_id
1 'polypeptide(L)' 'MDFAQIVDEIIEQFTARVGVDVSISIDIQAKSTTGFDENLQRTIKENCSVLKFGSAEFEGE' A
#
# COMPACT_ATOMS: atom_id res chain seq x y z
N MET A 1 -8.12 1.25 12.48
CA MET A 1 -7.96 2.59 11.92
C MET A 1 -8.24 2.46 10.43
N ASP A 2 -9.24 3.18 9.94
CA ASP A 2 -9.59 3.15 8.51
C ASP A 2 -8.64 4.07 7.72
N PHE A 3 -8.21 3.66 6.54
CA PHE A 3 -7.38 4.50 5.67
C PHE A 3 -8.11 5.79 5.29
N ALA A 4 -9.44 5.75 5.19
CA ALA A 4 -10.27 6.93 4.96
C ALA A 4 -10.05 8.01 6.05
N GLN A 5 -9.94 7.62 7.32
CA GLN A 5 -9.68 8.58 8.40
C GLN A 5 -8.31 9.27 8.26
N ILE A 6 -7.29 8.56 7.75
CA ILE A 6 -5.96 9.13 7.52
C ILE A 6 -6.02 10.18 6.39
N VAL A 7 -6.85 9.94 5.37
CA VAL A 7 -7.06 10.90 4.29
C VAL A 7 -7.64 12.20 4.84
N ASP A 8 -8.75 12.11 5.56
CA ASP A 8 -9.50 13.27 6.05
C ASP A 8 -8.72 14.07 7.10
N GLU A 9 -8.11 13.39 8.07
CA GLU A 9 -7.48 14.05 9.21
C GLU A 9 -6.08 14.59 8.89
N ILE A 10 -5.39 14.01 7.91
CA ILE A 10 -3.98 14.32 7.64
C ILE A 10 -3.75 14.77 6.21
N ILE A 11 -4.11 13.95 5.21
CA ILE A 11 -3.72 14.21 3.82
C ILE A 11 -4.42 15.46 3.29
N GLU A 12 -5.74 15.58 3.51
CA GLU A 12 -6.52 16.73 3.04
C GLU A 12 -6.01 18.06 3.59
N GLN A 13 -5.52 18.07 4.84
CA GLN A 13 -4.98 19.27 5.49
C GLN A 13 -3.74 19.80 4.76
N PHE A 14 -2.94 18.92 4.17
CA PHE A 14 -1.76 19.30 3.39
C PHE A 14 -2.14 19.66 1.95
N THR A 15 -2.99 18.87 1.29
CA THR A 15 -3.36 19.12 -0.11
C THR A 15 -4.19 20.38 -0.31
N ALA A 16 -4.86 20.87 0.74
CA ALA A 16 -5.58 22.15 0.72
C ALA A 16 -4.66 23.38 0.67
N ARG A 17 -3.34 23.23 0.85
CA ARG A 17 -2.39 24.33 0.91
C ARG A 17 -1.70 24.55 -0.44
N VAL A 18 -1.67 25.82 -0.88
CA VAL A 18 -0.99 26.20 -2.12
C VAL A 18 0.52 25.99 -2.00
N GLY A 19 1.11 25.33 -2.99
CA GLY A 19 2.58 25.13 -3.09
C GLY A 19 3.12 23.99 -2.23
N VAL A 20 2.28 23.09 -1.73
CA VAL A 20 2.70 21.89 -0.99
C VAL A 20 2.69 20.68 -1.93
N ASP A 21 3.86 20.04 -2.07
CA ASP A 21 3.99 18.75 -2.72
C ASP A 21 3.88 17.64 -1.67
N VAL A 22 2.78 16.88 -1.72
CA VAL A 22 2.53 15.77 -0.81
C VAL A 22 2.97 14.47 -1.48
N SER A 23 3.91 13.75 -0.85
CA SER A 23 4.33 12.41 -1.27
C SER A 23 4.01 11.42 -0.15
N ILE A 24 3.39 10.30 -0.51
CA ILE A 24 2.96 9.25 0.43
C ILE A 24 3.65 7.95 0.04
N SER A 25 4.29 7.31 1.01
CA SER A 25 4.87 5.98 0.86
C SER A 25 4.12 5.02 1.77
N ILE A 26 3.59 3.94 1.20
CA ILE A 26 2.85 2.90 1.92
C ILE A 26 3.67 1.61 1.85
N ASP A 27 3.99 1.06 3.02
CA ASP A 27 4.64 -0.23 3.17
C ASP A 27 3.63 -1.22 3.77
N ILE A 28 3.49 -2.40 3.15
CA ILE A 28 2.52 -3.42 3.56
C ILE A 28 3.29 -4.71 3.81
N GLN A 29 3.28 -5.17 5.06
CA GLN A 29 3.91 -6.42 5.47
C GLN A 29 2.86 -7.39 5.99
N ALA A 30 2.90 -8.61 5.49
CA ALA A 30 2.06 -9.70 5.96
C ALA A 30 2.94 -10.90 6.30
N LYS A 31 2.66 -11.55 7.44
CA LYS A 31 3.37 -12.76 7.87
C LYS A 31 2.36 -13.89 8.03
N SER A 32 2.73 -15.08 7.57
CA SER A 32 1.94 -16.30 7.69
C SER A 32 2.87 -17.44 8.09
N THR A 33 2.44 -18.26 9.06
CA THR A 33 3.19 -19.45 9.48
C THR A 33 3.16 -20.57 8.45
N THR A 34 2.24 -20.52 7.50
CA THR A 34 2.06 -21.53 6.45
C THR A 34 2.34 -20.98 5.06
N GLY A 35 2.90 -19.78 4.96
CA GLY A 35 3.06 -19.06 3.70
C GLY A 35 1.75 -18.57 3.10
N PHE A 36 1.83 -18.15 1.83
CA PHE A 36 0.71 -17.67 1.02
C PHE A 36 0.62 -18.48 -0.26
N ASP A 37 -0.59 -18.88 -0.64
CA ASP A 37 -0.79 -19.66 -1.87
C ASP A 37 -0.53 -18.83 -3.15
N GLU A 38 -0.33 -19.53 -4.27
CA GLU A 38 0.00 -18.90 -5.56
C GLU A 38 -1.09 -17.96 -6.06
N ASN A 39 -2.37 -18.25 -5.80
CA ASN A 39 -3.48 -17.42 -6.25
C ASN A 39 -3.46 -16.07 -5.53
N LEU A 40 -3.24 -16.08 -4.22
CA LEU A 40 -3.10 -14.88 -3.41
C LEU A 40 -1.86 -14.08 -3.84
N GLN A 41 -0.70 -14.74 -3.96
CA GLN A 41 0.53 -14.08 -4.41
C GLN A 41 0.35 -13.40 -5.77
N ARG A 42 -0.29 -14.09 -6.72
CA ARG A 42 -0.59 -13.56 -8.05
C ARG A 42 -1.52 -12.35 -7.97
N THR A 43 -2.61 -12.46 -7.22
CA THR A 43 -3.59 -11.38 -7.03
C THR A 43 -2.91 -10.12 -6.50
N ILE A 44 -2.03 -10.27 -5.50
CA ILE A 44 -1.29 -9.14 -4.92
C ILE A 44 -0.32 -8.55 -5.94
N LYS A 45 0.46 -9.36 -6.66
CA LYS A 45 1.37 -8.87 -7.70
C LYS A 45 0.64 -8.09 -8.80
N GLU A 46 -0.51 -8.59 -9.26
CA GLU A 46 -1.36 -7.91 -10.25
C GLU A 46 -1.89 -6.57 -9.72
N ASN A 47 -2.43 -6.56 -8.49
CA ASN A 47 -2.92 -5.34 -7.85
C ASN A 47 -1.80 -4.30 -7.65
N CYS A 48 -0.61 -4.72 -7.19
CA CYS A 48 0.53 -3.84 -7.03
C CYS A 48 0.97 -3.21 -8.37
N SER A 49 0.90 -3.97 -9.47
CA SER A 49 1.18 -3.44 -10.80
C SER A 49 0.16 -2.38 -11.22
N VAL A 50 -1.14 -2.63 -11.01
CA VAL A 50 -2.22 -1.68 -11.32
C VAL A 50 -2.11 -0.41 -10.47
N LEU A 51 -1.82 -0.56 -9.18
CA LEU A 51 -1.70 0.53 -8.23
C LEU A 51 -0.31 1.19 -8.22
N LYS A 52 0.61 0.74 -9.09
CA LYS A 52 1.97 1.27 -9.26
C LYS A 52 2.81 1.26 -7.98
N PHE A 53 2.66 0.23 -7.17
CA PHE A 53 3.60 -0.02 -6.07
C PHE A 53 5.00 -0.32 -6.63
N GLY A 54 6.04 0.16 -5.94
CA GLY A 54 7.42 0.05 -6.41
C GLY A 54 7.94 -1.39 -6.49
N SER A 55 7.50 -2.25 -5.58
CA SER A 55 7.80 -3.68 -5.56
C SER A 55 6.70 -4.47 -4.88
N ALA A 56 6.60 -5.76 -5.22
CA ALA A 56 5.69 -6.72 -4.59
C ALA A 56 6.42 -8.06 -4.48
N GLU A 57 7.04 -8.30 -3.34
CA GLU A 57 7.90 -9.45 -3.09
C GLU A 57 7.26 -10.39 -2.08
N PHE A 58 7.43 -11.68 -2.32
CA PHE A 58 7.05 -12.73 -1.40
C PHE A 58 8.32 -13.55 -1.15
N GLU A 59 8.73 -13.60 0.11
CA GLU A 59 9.78 -14.51 0.53
C GLU A 59 9.18 -15.92 0.56
N GLY A 60 9.76 -16.82 -0.24
CA GLY A 60 9.51 -18.25 -0.10
C GLY A 60 10.22 -18.76 1.17
N GLU A 61 9.75 -19.88 1.71
CA GLU A 61 10.59 -20.67 2.63
C GLU A 61 11.90 -21.09 1.96
#